data_AF-A0A2W6V9R1-F1
#
_entry.id   AF-A0A2W6V9R1-F1
#
_cell.length_a   1.000
_cell.length_b   1.000
_cell.length_c   1.000
_cell.angle_alpha   90.00
_cell.angle_beta   90.00
_cell.angle_gamma   90.00
#
_symmetry.space_group_name_H-M   'P 1'
#
loop_
_entity.id
_entity.type
_entity.pdbx_description
1 polymer ?
#
loop_
_entity_poly.entity_id
_entity_poly.type
_entity_poly.pdbx_seq_one_letter_code
_entity_poly.pdbx_strand_id
1 'polypeptide(L)'
;MRETVIGDRSITVTHDQTETTEYGVIQRFLVGVSGSNAVTHLSILRPSAVVDARVMASVIDTELLLEYEGSADSGLLRDPGIRLWRNQHRRLLEETLDRLRDEARDLPPEPMSDMERLLLRAFNTSVDHAVHDA
;
A
#
# COMPACT_ATOMS: atom_id res chain seq x y z
N MET A 1 -3.00 -6.73 -12.94
CA MET A 1 -3.13 -5.26 -13.08
C MET A 1 -4.47 -4.84 -12.52
N ARG A 2 -4.52 -3.70 -11.83
CA ARG A 2 -5.76 -3.05 -11.37
C ARG A 2 -5.61 -1.54 -11.52
N GLU A 3 -6.72 -0.86 -11.79
CA GLU A 3 -6.76 0.59 -11.96
C GLU A 3 -7.86 1.19 -11.07
N THR A 4 -7.66 2.41 -10.61
CA THR A 4 -8.74 3.24 -10.04
C THR A 4 -8.58 4.69 -10.47
N VAL A 5 -9.69 5.41 -10.63
CA VAL A 5 -9.70 6.82 -11.05
C VAL A 5 -10.00 7.70 -9.84
N ILE A 6 -9.20 8.74 -9.66
CA ILE A 6 -9.31 9.73 -8.60
C ILE A 6 -9.26 11.12 -9.24
N GLY A 7 -10.36 11.86 -9.16
CA GLY A 7 -10.48 13.16 -9.84
C GLY A 7 -10.25 13.00 -11.34
N ASP A 8 -9.22 13.68 -11.86
CA ASP A 8 -8.82 13.69 -13.27
C ASP A 8 -7.69 12.72 -13.63
N ARG A 9 -7.22 11.89 -12.69
CA ARG A 9 -6.11 10.95 -12.91
C ARG A 9 -6.49 9.51 -12.58
N SER A 10 -5.86 8.56 -13.29
CA SER A 10 -5.90 7.15 -12.93
C SER A 10 -4.62 6.71 -12.22
N ILE A 11 -4.80 5.86 -11.21
CA ILE A 11 -3.74 5.15 -10.51
C ILE A 11 -3.76 3.71 -11.02
N THR A 12 -2.63 3.27 -11.57
CA THR A 12 -2.47 1.92 -12.13
C THR A 12 -1.46 1.15 -11.30
N VAL A 13 -1.82 -0.08 -10.94
CA VAL A 13 -0.94 -1.01 -10.23
C VAL A 13 -0.81 -2.30 -11.01
N THR A 14 0.42 -2.68 -11.32
CA THR A 14 0.74 -3.89 -12.06
C THR A 14 1.71 -4.74 -11.24
N HIS A 15 1.46 -6.04 -11.17
CA HIS A 15 2.44 -6.97 -10.60
C HIS A 15 3.65 -7.01 -11.52
N ASP A 16 4.84 -6.84 -10.95
CA ASP A 16 6.10 -6.75 -11.68
C ASP A 16 6.99 -7.96 -11.41
N GLN A 17 7.22 -8.29 -10.14
CA GLN A 17 8.14 -9.35 -9.75
C GLN A 17 7.65 -10.10 -8.51
N THR A 18 8.00 -11.39 -8.43
CA THR A 18 7.90 -12.21 -7.22
C THR A 18 9.28 -12.69 -6.80
N GLU A 19 9.61 -12.53 -5.52
CA GLU A 19 10.86 -12.99 -4.93
C GLU A 19 10.53 -13.91 -3.74
N THR A 20 11.05 -15.14 -3.75
CA THR A 20 10.90 -16.06 -2.61
C THR A 20 12.11 -15.93 -1.71
N THR A 21 11.89 -15.59 -0.45
CA THR A 21 12.93 -15.45 0.57
C THR A 21 12.73 -16.46 1.69
N GLU A 22 13.71 -16.60 2.58
CA GLU A 22 13.55 -17.39 3.82
C GLU A 22 12.46 -16.84 4.75
N TYR A 23 12.09 -15.57 4.59
CA TYR A 23 11.10 -14.86 5.39
C TYR A 23 9.68 -14.89 4.81
N GLY A 24 9.50 -15.42 3.60
CA GLY A 24 8.23 -15.44 2.88
C GLY A 24 8.37 -14.96 1.43
N VAL A 25 7.22 -14.76 0.78
CA VAL A 25 7.17 -14.34 -0.64
C VAL A 25 6.97 -12.84 -0.72
N ILE A 26 7.92 -12.14 -1.34
CA ILE A 26 7.83 -10.70 -1.58
C ILE A 26 7.28 -10.47 -2.99
N GLN A 27 6.18 -9.74 -3.08
CA GLN A 27 5.61 -9.27 -4.34
C GLN A 27 6.03 -7.82 -4.56
N ARG A 28 6.51 -7.52 -5.76
CA ARG A 28 6.82 -6.17 -6.20
C ARG A 28 5.78 -5.72 -7.22
N PHE A 29 5.25 -4.53 -7.00
CA PHE A 29 4.24 -3.92 -7.85
C PHE A 29 4.75 -2.61 -8.41
N LEU A 30 4.60 -2.44 -9.72
CA LEU A 30 4.81 -1.18 -10.41
C LEU A 30 3.59 -0.28 -10.21
N VAL A 31 3.81 0.95 -9.77
CA VAL A 31 2.75 1.94 -9.56
C VAL A 31 2.98 3.15 -10.46
N GLY A 32 1.96 3.52 -11.21
CA GLY A 32 1.95 4.73 -12.03
C GLY A 32 0.69 5.56 -11.80
N VAL A 33 0.82 6.87 -12.06
CA VAL A 33 -0.32 7.81 -12.08
C VAL A 33 -0.35 8.52 -13.43
N SER A 34 -1.51 8.52 -14.09
CA SER A 34 -1.67 9.18 -15.39
C SER A 34 -1.28 10.66 -15.34
N GLY A 35 -0.66 11.17 -16.40
CA GLY A 35 -0.20 12.57 -16.45
C GLY A 35 1.02 12.85 -15.57
N SER A 36 1.75 11.81 -15.16
CA SER A 36 3.10 11.90 -14.59
C SER A 36 3.97 10.79 -15.19
N ASN A 37 5.26 11.06 -15.33
CA ASN A 37 6.27 10.07 -15.68
C ASN A 37 6.91 9.44 -14.43
N ALA A 38 6.49 9.85 -13.24
CA ALA A 38 6.94 9.24 -12.00
C ALA A 38 6.32 7.85 -11.86
N VAL A 39 7.18 6.90 -11.56
CA VAL A 39 6.82 5.50 -11.34
C VAL A 39 7.54 5.07 -10.08
N THR A 40 6.83 4.36 -9.21
CA THR A 40 7.42 3.75 -8.01
C THR A 40 7.25 2.24 -8.03
N HIS A 41 8.01 1.57 -7.16
CA HIS A 41 7.78 0.17 -6.86
C HIS A 41 7.31 0.06 -5.41
N LEU A 42 6.25 -0.70 -5.19
CA LEU A 42 5.79 -1.10 -3.87
C LEU A 42 6.13 -2.57 -3.64
N SER A 43 6.87 -2.86 -2.57
CA SER A 43 7.15 -4.24 -2.14
C SER A 43 6.21 -4.62 -1.01
N ILE A 44 5.54 -5.76 -1.14
CA ILE A 44 4.63 -6.28 -0.11
C ILE A 44 4.93 -7.76 0.13
N LEU A 45 5.08 -8.15 1.39
CA LEU A 45 5.25 -9.55 1.81
C LEU A 45 3.89 -10.26 1.72
N ARG A 46 3.66 -11.02 0.65
CA ARG A 46 2.41 -11.74 0.37
C ARG A 46 2.60 -13.01 -0.47
N PRO A 47 1.77 -14.04 -0.22
CA PRO A 47 1.80 -15.28 -0.99
C PRO A 47 1.28 -15.11 -2.43
N SER A 48 0.42 -14.11 -2.68
CA SER A 48 -0.31 -13.95 -3.94
C SER A 48 0.18 -12.74 -4.72
N ALA A 49 0.42 -12.92 -6.03
CA ALA A 49 0.71 -11.85 -6.98
C ALA A 49 -0.54 -11.08 -7.44
N VAL A 50 -1.73 -11.42 -6.92
CA VAL A 50 -2.99 -10.79 -7.32
C VAL A 50 -2.99 -9.32 -6.89
N VAL A 51 -3.28 -8.44 -7.84
CA VAL A 51 -3.49 -7.01 -7.57
C VAL A 51 -4.96 -6.79 -7.20
N ASP A 52 -5.27 -6.86 -5.91
CA ASP A 52 -6.61 -6.70 -5.38
C ASP A 52 -6.80 -5.37 -4.61
N ALA A 53 -7.91 -5.25 -3.89
CA ALA A 53 -8.26 -4.04 -3.15
C ALA A 53 -7.25 -3.72 -2.05
N ARG A 54 -6.64 -4.76 -1.45
CA ARG A 54 -5.64 -4.60 -0.39
C ARG A 54 -4.35 -4.02 -0.96
N VAL A 55 -3.94 -4.45 -2.15
CA VAL A 55 -2.77 -3.90 -2.84
C VAL A 55 -3.03 -2.44 -3.23
N MET A 56 -4.19 -2.14 -3.82
CA MET A 56 -4.58 -0.76 -4.16
C MET A 56 -4.64 0.16 -2.94
N ALA A 57 -5.22 -0.31 -1.83
CA ALA A 57 -5.27 0.44 -0.58
C ALA A 57 -3.86 0.75 -0.06
N SER A 58 -2.96 -0.25 -0.08
CA SER A 58 -1.56 -0.07 0.36
C SER A 58 -0.82 0.96 -0.49
N VAL A 59 -1.09 0.99 -1.80
CA VAL A 59 -0.54 2.00 -2.71
C VAL A 59 -1.03 3.39 -2.36
N ILE A 60 -2.33 3.60 -2.20
CA ILE A 60 -2.87 4.94 -1.89
C ILE A 60 -2.34 5.42 -0.54
N ASP A 61 -2.34 4.55 0.47
CA ASP A 61 -1.86 4.86 1.80
C ASP A 61 -0.36 5.20 1.78
N THR A 62 0.46 4.37 1.14
CA THR A 62 1.93 4.48 1.21
C THR A 62 2.52 5.50 0.25
N GLU A 63 1.98 5.60 -0.96
CA GLU A 63 2.58 6.36 -2.05
C GLU A 63 1.89 7.69 -2.32
N LEU A 64 0.72 7.95 -1.72
CA LEU A 64 -0.04 9.17 -1.96
C LEU A 64 -0.47 9.88 -0.66
N LEU A 65 -0.86 9.13 0.38
CA LEU A 65 -1.37 9.72 1.62
C LEU A 65 -0.38 9.78 2.79
N LEU A 66 0.70 8.99 2.83
CA LEU A 66 1.58 8.91 4.01
C LEU A 66 2.11 10.29 4.49
N GLU A 67 1.74 10.69 5.71
CA GLU A 67 1.93 12.06 6.27
C GLU A 67 3.01 12.20 7.35
N TYR A 68 4.10 11.44 7.30
CA TYR A 68 5.29 11.74 8.12
C TYR A 68 6.22 12.71 7.36
N GLU A 69 6.95 13.57 8.07
CA GLU A 69 7.75 14.67 7.47
C GLU A 69 8.77 14.18 6.43
N GLY A 70 9.26 12.94 6.55
CA GLY A 70 10.13 12.29 5.56
C GLY A 70 9.42 11.47 4.46
N SER A 71 8.12 11.17 4.60
CA SER A 71 7.37 10.33 3.66
C SER A 71 6.73 11.10 2.51
N ALA A 72 6.67 12.43 2.60
CA ALA A 72 6.23 13.28 1.49
C ALA A 72 7.18 13.23 0.27
N ASP A 73 8.37 12.63 0.43
CA ASP A 73 9.32 12.30 -0.63
C ASP A 73 9.37 10.79 -0.91
N SER A 74 8.40 9.99 -0.45
CA SER A 74 8.30 8.58 -0.82
C SER A 74 7.68 8.43 -2.21
N GLY A 75 8.31 7.59 -3.03
CA GLY A 75 7.91 7.22 -4.39
C GLY A 75 7.21 8.31 -5.21
N LEU A 76 5.90 8.20 -5.41
CA LEU A 76 5.14 9.10 -6.29
C LEU A 76 5.08 10.55 -5.78
N LEU A 77 5.08 10.76 -4.47
CA LEU A 77 5.08 12.11 -3.90
C LEU A 77 6.41 12.86 -4.12
N ARG A 78 7.45 12.22 -4.69
CA ARG A 78 8.62 12.97 -5.18
C ARG A 78 8.26 13.90 -6.34
N ASP A 79 7.25 13.55 -7.13
CA ASP A 79 6.79 14.38 -8.24
C ASP A 79 5.94 15.56 -7.70
N PRO A 80 6.37 16.82 -7.94
CA PRO A 80 5.63 18.00 -7.47
C PRO A 80 4.21 18.10 -8.03
N GLY A 81 3.99 17.66 -9.28
CA GLY A 81 2.68 17.65 -9.91
C GLY A 81 1.75 16.63 -9.26
N ILE A 82 2.27 15.46 -8.88
CA ILE A 82 1.50 14.47 -8.11
C ILE A 82 1.20 14.99 -6.71
N ARG A 83 2.15 15.62 -6.02
CA ARG A 83 1.90 16.23 -4.71
C ARG A 83 0.79 17.27 -4.73
N LEU A 84 0.83 18.16 -5.73
CA LEU A 84 -0.18 19.20 -5.89
C LEU A 84 -1.55 18.59 -6.16
N TRP A 85 -1.63 17.65 -7.11
CA TRP A 85 -2.85 16.94 -7.44
C TRP A 85 -3.43 16.19 -6.22
N ARG A 86 -2.58 15.49 -5.46
CA ARG A 86 -2.94 14.78 -4.24
C ARG A 86 -3.48 15.73 -3.18
N ASN A 87 -2.86 16.90 -3.00
CA ASN A 87 -3.36 17.92 -2.05
C ASN A 87 -4.75 18.43 -2.45
N GLN A 88 -5.01 18.61 -3.75
CA GLN A 88 -6.30 19.07 -4.28
C GLN A 88 -7.40 17.99 -4.16
N HIS A 89 -7.03 16.71 -4.27
CA HIS A 89 -7.96 15.58 -4.27
C HIS A 89 -7.86 14.71 -3.01
N ARG A 90 -7.26 15.22 -1.92
CA ARG A 90 -6.98 14.44 -0.69
C ARG A 90 -8.21 13.72 -0.18
N ARG A 91 -9.35 14.41 -0.10
CA ARG A 91 -10.61 13.84 0.33
C ARG A 91 -11.06 12.66 -0.52
N LEU A 92 -10.92 12.73 -1.85
CA LEU A 92 -11.30 11.63 -2.74
C LEU A 92 -10.36 10.43 -2.61
N LEU A 93 -9.08 10.67 -2.32
CA LEU A 93 -8.12 9.62 -2.02
C LEU A 93 -8.48 8.89 -0.73
N GLU A 94 -8.83 9.63 0.33
CA GLU A 94 -9.28 9.08 1.61
C GLU A 94 -10.57 8.27 1.44
N GLU A 95 -11.59 8.83 0.77
CA GLU A 95 -12.86 8.13 0.48
C GLU A 95 -12.62 6.85 -0.34
N THR A 96 -11.68 6.89 -1.29
CA THR A 96 -11.33 5.69 -2.07
C THR A 96 -10.56 4.68 -1.24
N LEU A 97 -9.66 5.13 -0.37
CA LEU A 97 -8.93 4.25 0.54
C LEU A 97 -9.90 3.52 1.47
N ASP A 98 -10.89 4.20 2.02
CA ASP A 98 -11.92 3.58 2.86
C ASP A 98 -12.75 2.55 2.08
N ARG A 99 -13.20 2.89 0.87
CA ARG A 99 -13.89 1.92 0.00
C ARG A 99 -13.04 0.69 -0.32
N LEU A 100 -11.75 0.87 -0.58
CA LEU A 100 -10.83 -0.24 -0.85
C LEU A 100 -10.59 -1.10 0.39
N ARG A 101 -10.57 -0.49 1.59
CA ARG A 101 -10.50 -1.21 2.86
C ARG A 101 -11.75 -2.04 3.11
N ASP A 102 -12.93 -1.51 2.78
CA ASP A 102 -14.19 -2.26 2.86
C ASP A 102 -14.20 -3.43 1.87
N GLU A 103 -13.84 -3.20 0.60
CA GLU A 103 -13.73 -4.28 -0.39
C GLU A 103 -12.70 -5.34 0.04
N ALA A 104 -11.59 -4.93 0.66
CA ALA A 104 -10.57 -5.82 1.17
C ALA A 104 -11.04 -6.72 2.34
N ARG A 105 -12.05 -6.28 3.12
CA ARG A 105 -12.65 -7.08 4.20
C ARG A 105 -13.45 -8.25 3.67
N ASP A 106 -14.04 -8.10 2.48
CA ASP A 106 -14.82 -9.16 1.83
C ASP A 106 -13.94 -10.20 1.11
N LEU A 107 -12.65 -9.93 0.96
CA LEU A 107 -11.70 -10.86 0.36
C LEU A 107 -11.32 -11.98 1.34
N PRO A 108 -11.07 -13.22 0.86
CA PRO A 108 -10.58 -14.30 1.71
C PRO A 108 -9.25 -13.93 2.37
N PRO A 109 -9.01 -14.34 3.62
CA PRO A 109 -7.75 -14.04 4.30
C PRO A 109 -6.57 -14.59 3.49
N GLU A 110 -5.46 -13.87 3.45
CA GLU A 110 -4.28 -14.33 2.74
C GLU A 110 -3.67 -15.55 3.44
N PRO A 111 -3.27 -16.59 2.69
CA PRO A 111 -2.59 -17.74 3.27
C PRO A 111 -1.19 -17.34 3.73
N MET A 112 -1.03 -17.05 5.02
CA MET A 112 0.28 -16.77 5.62
C MET A 112 1.08 -18.05 5.86
N SER A 113 2.37 -18.02 5.51
CA SER A 113 3.35 -19.01 5.94
C SER A 113 3.61 -18.93 7.45
N ASP A 114 4.17 -20.00 8.03
CA ASP A 114 4.51 -20.03 9.45
C ASP A 114 5.56 -18.97 9.82
N MET A 115 6.48 -18.67 8.90
CA MET A 115 7.49 -17.63 9.09
C MET A 115 6.88 -16.23 9.06
N GLU A 116 5.97 -15.94 8.13
CA GLU A 116 5.23 -14.67 8.10
C GLU A 116 4.40 -14.47 9.37
N ARG A 117 3.77 -15.53 9.89
CA ARG A 117 3.06 -15.48 11.19
C ARG A 117 4.01 -15.19 12.34
N LEU A 118 5.20 -15.78 12.34
CA LEU A 118 6.21 -15.56 13.38
C LEU A 118 6.73 -14.13 13.35
N LEU A 119 7.03 -13.59 12.17
CA LEU A 119 7.41 -12.19 11.99
C LEU A 119 6.28 -11.24 12.41
N LEU A 120 5.05 -11.49 11.94
CA LEU A 120 3.88 -10.70 12.32
C LEU A 120 3.70 -10.69 13.84
N ARG A 121 3.84 -11.84 14.51
CA ARG A 121 3.81 -11.90 15.98
C ARG A 121 4.96 -11.09 16.58
N ALA A 122 6.20 -11.29 16.16
CA ALA A 122 7.34 -10.58 16.72
C ALA A 122 7.20 -9.05 16.63
N PHE A 123 6.68 -8.54 15.51
CA PHE A 123 6.49 -7.10 15.30
C PHE A 123 5.18 -6.55 15.90
N ASN A 124 4.07 -7.29 15.86
CA ASN A 124 2.80 -6.88 16.50
C ASN A 124 2.83 -7.01 18.02
N THR A 125 3.75 -7.78 18.61
CA THR A 125 3.90 -7.91 20.08
C THR A 125 4.60 -6.68 20.70
N SER A 126 4.78 -5.58 19.96
CA SER A 126 5.35 -4.33 20.48
C SER A 126 4.33 -3.30 20.98
N VAL A 127 3.02 -3.62 21.03
CA VAL A 127 1.98 -2.67 21.51
C VAL A 127 1.14 -3.25 22.65
N ASP A 128 1.74 -4.00 23.57
CA ASP A 128 1.03 -4.44 24.80
C ASP A 128 1.92 -4.54 26.04
N HIS A 129 2.93 -3.66 26.16
CA HIS A 129 3.65 -3.43 27.42
C HIS A 129 3.73 -1.93 27.73
N ALA A 130 2.58 -1.29 27.85
CA ALA A 130 2.45 -0.12 28.72
C ALA A 130 0.99 0.03 29.16
N VAL A 131 0.76 -0.27 30.44
CA VAL A 131 -0.17 0.38 31.40
C VAL A 131 -1.05 -0.62 32.18
N HIS A 132 -1.03 -0.41 33.51
CA HIS A 132 -1.74 -1.03 34.65
C HIS A 132 -1.09 -2.31 35.21
N ASP A 133 -0.66 -2.39 36.47
CA ASP A 133 -1.03 -1.70 37.73
C ASP A 133 0.19 -1.77 38.68
N ALA A 134 0.66 -0.70 39.34
CA ALA A 134 0.13 0.02 40.53
C ALA A 134 1.18 -0.09 41.66
#